data_AF-A0A6N3CPU1-F1
#
_entry.id   AF-A0A6N3CPU1-F1
#
_cell.length_a   1.000
_cell.length_b   1.000
_cell.length_c   1.000
_cell.angle_alpha   90.00
_cell.angle_beta   90.00
_cell.angle_gamma   90.00
#
_symmetry.space_group_name_H-M   'P 1'
#
loop_
_entity.id
_entity.type
_entity.pdbx_description
1 polymer ?
#
loop_
_entity_poly.entity_id
_entity_poly.type
_entity_poly.pdbx_seq_one_letter_code
_entity_poly.pdbx_strand_id
1 'polypeptide(L)'
;MKSVHKRIFILLMSVLILVTSGVFLKSFQSGTKEAAPKPSPPAAQQESVPEASVPEPEPPLSPAPEPPQDGVVIDHPLPEDPILTNGPWATAHFLMDEYACDCAGYCDGWPAAMDPELLEKIEALRCFFDQPIIITSGVRCERRNAEVGGIENSWHLSGHAADLYCPGMSCDEVAAAARGLGLGVIEYPDQQFDHCEIWH
;
A
#
# COMPACT_ATOMS: atom_id res chain seq x y z
N MET A 1 -22.28 -6.94 41.71
CA MET A 1 -23.04 -7.11 40.44
C MET A 1 -22.13 -7.31 39.22
N LYS A 2 -21.10 -6.49 38.99
CA LYS A 2 -20.23 -6.56 37.78
C LYS A 2 -19.47 -7.89 37.57
N SER A 3 -18.99 -8.55 38.64
CA SER A 3 -18.26 -9.82 38.50
C SER A 3 -19.16 -11.03 38.17
N VAL A 4 -20.43 -10.98 38.56
CA VAL A 4 -21.42 -12.03 38.27
C VAL A 4 -21.83 -11.98 36.80
N HIS A 5 -22.04 -10.78 36.26
CA HIS A 5 -22.33 -10.58 34.84
C HIS A 5 -21.16 -11.03 33.96
N LYS A 6 -19.91 -10.76 34.36
CA LYS A 6 -18.72 -11.23 33.66
C LYS A 6 -18.64 -12.76 33.62
N ARG A 7 -18.97 -13.45 34.72
CA ARG A 7 -18.99 -14.92 34.78
C ARG A 7 -20.11 -15.53 33.93
N ILE A 8 -21.30 -14.93 33.95
CA ILE A 8 -22.43 -15.36 33.10
C ILE A 8 -22.09 -15.17 31.62
N PHE A 9 -21.49 -14.03 31.26
CA PHE A 9 -21.09 -13.74 29.89
C PHE A 9 -20.05 -14.74 29.36
N ILE A 10 -19.03 -15.08 30.16
CA ILE A 10 -18.02 -16.09 29.79
C ILE A 10 -18.67 -17.45 29.54
N LEU A 11 -19.58 -17.89 30.42
CA LEU A 11 -20.29 -19.17 30.26
C LEU A 11 -21.17 -19.20 28.99
N LEU A 12 -21.83 -18.09 28.66
CA LEU A 12 -22.64 -17.99 27.44
C LEU A 12 -21.77 -18.07 26.17
N MET A 13 -20.60 -17.43 26.17
CA MET A 13 -19.65 -17.50 25.05
C MET A 13 -19.04 -18.90 24.91
N SER A 14 -18.70 -19.58 26.01
CA SER A 14 -18.21 -20.96 25.98
C SER A 14 -19.22 -21.94 25.36
N VAL A 15 -20.51 -21.79 25.69
CA VAL A 15 -21.58 -22.63 25.12
C VAL A 15 -21.78 -22.32 23.64
N LEU A 16 -21.72 -21.06 23.23
CA LEU A 16 -21.85 -20.65 21.84
C LEU A 16 -20.75 -21.25 20.95
N ILE A 17 -19.50 -21.26 21.42
CA ILE A 17 -18.35 -21.86 20.70
C ILE A 17 -18.51 -23.38 20.54
N LEU A 18 -19.04 -24.07 21.56
CA LEU A 18 -19.28 -25.52 21.48
C LEU A 18 -20.41 -25.86 20.50
N VAL A 19 -21.45 -25.02 20.42
CA VAL A 19 -22.57 -25.22 19.49
C VAL A 19 -22.14 -24.96 18.04
N THR A 20 -21.33 -23.94 17.77
CA THR A 20 -20.83 -23.67 16.40
C THR A 20 -19.81 -24.72 15.94
N SER A 21 -18.98 -25.25 16.84
CA SER A 21 -18.04 -26.34 16.53
C SER A 21 -18.75 -27.67 16.21
N GLY A 22 -19.92 -27.90 16.79
CA GLY A 22 -20.73 -29.10 16.54
C GLY A 22 -21.39 -29.15 15.15
N VAL A 23 -21.47 -28.02 14.44
CA VAL A 23 -22.05 -27.94 13.09
C VAL A 23 -21.03 -28.29 12.00
N PHE A 24 -19.72 -28.21 12.28
CA PHE A 24 -18.65 -28.39 11.29
C PHE A 24 -18.24 -29.86 11.00
N LEU A 25 -18.76 -30.84 11.74
CA LEU A 25 -18.38 -32.26 11.59
C LEU A 25 -19.35 -33.12 10.74
N LYS A 26 -20.30 -32.51 10.02
CA LYS A 26 -21.30 -33.23 9.20
C LYS A 26 -21.14 -33.13 7.68
N SER A 27 -19.95 -32.79 7.19
CA SER A 27 -19.65 -32.87 5.74
C SER A 27 -18.31 -33.54 5.47
N PHE A 28 -18.22 -34.82 5.78
CA PHE A 28 -17.20 -35.71 5.18
C PHE A 28 -17.86 -37.02 4.79
N GLN A 29 -18.27 -37.11 3.52
CA GLN A 29 -18.21 -38.30 2.67
C GLN A 29 -18.85 -37.99 1.31
N SER A 30 -18.07 -38.01 0.23
CA SER A 30 -18.24 -38.91 -0.91
C SER A 30 -17.51 -38.43 -2.18
N GLY A 31 -16.83 -39.38 -2.83
CA GLY A 31 -16.48 -39.39 -4.26
C GLY A 31 -15.34 -38.48 -4.70
N THR A 32 -14.44 -38.83 -5.61
CA THR A 32 -14.20 -40.00 -6.45
C THR A 32 -12.76 -39.88 -6.95
N LYS A 33 -12.07 -41.01 -7.10
CA LYS A 33 -10.74 -41.07 -7.72
C LYS A 33 -10.90 -40.87 -9.23
N GLU A 34 -10.18 -39.92 -9.81
CA GLU A 34 -10.01 -39.85 -11.27
C GLU A 34 -8.60 -39.38 -11.64
N ALA A 35 -8.16 -39.87 -12.81
CA ALA A 35 -6.78 -40.15 -13.17
C ALA A 35 -5.93 -38.91 -13.55
N ALA A 36 -4.64 -39.01 -13.27
CA ALA A 36 -3.62 -38.05 -13.67
C ALA A 36 -3.32 -38.12 -15.19
N PRO A 37 -3.14 -36.99 -15.88
CA PRO A 37 -2.51 -36.97 -17.20
C PRO A 37 -0.98 -36.87 -17.05
N LYS A 38 -0.27 -37.69 -17.83
CA LYS A 38 1.19 -37.68 -17.98
C LYS A 38 1.66 -36.37 -18.66
N PRO A 39 2.81 -35.79 -18.26
CA PRO A 39 3.47 -34.77 -19.04
C PRO A 39 4.35 -35.42 -20.13
N SER A 40 4.13 -35.02 -21.39
CA SER A 40 5.06 -35.28 -22.51
C SER A 40 6.05 -34.11 -22.63
N PRO A 41 7.34 -34.37 -22.91
CA PRO A 41 8.36 -33.33 -23.04
C PRO A 41 8.29 -32.64 -24.43
N PRO A 42 8.60 -31.34 -24.53
CA PRO A 42 8.81 -30.71 -25.83
C PRO A 42 10.20 -31.05 -26.38
N ALA A 43 10.21 -31.49 -27.65
CA ALA A 43 11.39 -31.85 -28.41
C ALA A 43 12.19 -30.61 -28.85
N ALA A 44 13.50 -30.78 -28.92
CA ALA A 44 14.48 -29.80 -29.34
C ALA A 44 14.52 -29.63 -30.88
N GLN A 45 14.65 -28.35 -31.27
CA GLN A 45 15.52 -27.80 -32.32
C GLN A 45 15.53 -28.43 -33.72
N GLN A 46 15.13 -27.62 -34.71
CA GLN A 46 15.80 -27.59 -36.00
C GLN A 46 16.13 -26.16 -36.42
N GLU A 47 17.36 -26.05 -36.86
CA GLU A 47 18.20 -24.92 -37.20
C GLU A 47 17.94 -24.51 -38.66
N SER A 48 17.72 -23.21 -38.92
CA SER A 48 17.90 -22.63 -40.25
C SER A 48 18.28 -21.15 -40.14
N VAL A 49 19.46 -20.86 -40.67
CA VAL A 49 20.09 -19.54 -40.93
C VAL A 49 20.87 -19.76 -42.25
N PRO A 50 21.17 -18.77 -43.12
CA PRO A 50 20.90 -17.32 -43.06
C PRO A 50 20.22 -16.76 -44.32
N GLU A 51 19.59 -15.58 -44.21
CA GLU A 51 19.55 -14.66 -45.35
C GLU A 51 19.85 -13.24 -44.87
N ALA A 52 20.80 -12.62 -45.56
CA ALA A 52 21.47 -11.39 -45.19
C ALA A 52 20.49 -10.21 -45.22
N SER A 53 20.16 -9.70 -44.03
CA SER A 53 19.51 -8.40 -43.88
C SER A 53 20.58 -7.34 -43.61
N VAL A 54 20.50 -6.32 -44.45
CA VAL A 54 21.27 -5.07 -44.46
C VAL A 54 21.29 -4.43 -43.06
N PRO A 55 22.39 -3.84 -42.58
CA PRO A 55 22.38 -3.14 -41.30
C PRO A 55 21.48 -1.91 -41.42
N GLU A 56 20.38 -1.93 -40.67
CA GLU A 56 19.55 -0.77 -40.38
C GLU A 56 20.40 0.27 -39.64
N PRO A 57 20.38 1.56 -40.03
CA PRO A 57 21.14 2.58 -39.33
C PRO A 57 20.61 2.70 -37.90
N GLU A 58 21.51 2.62 -36.91
CA GLU A 58 21.16 2.79 -35.51
C GLU A 58 20.37 4.10 -35.32
N PRO A 59 19.21 4.07 -34.62
CA PRO A 59 18.54 5.29 -34.24
C PRO A 59 19.51 6.08 -33.33
N PRO A 60 19.59 7.42 -33.48
CA PRO A 60 20.52 8.20 -32.67
C PRO A 60 20.23 7.94 -31.19
N LEU A 61 21.27 7.59 -30.43
CA LEU A 61 21.20 7.52 -28.98
C LEU A 61 20.60 8.84 -28.49
N SER A 62 19.43 8.74 -27.84
CA SER A 62 18.87 9.85 -27.09
C SER A 62 19.94 10.35 -26.12
N PRO A 63 20.17 11.68 -26.04
CA PRO A 63 21.14 12.21 -25.09
C PRO A 63 20.77 11.73 -23.68
N ALA A 64 21.80 11.40 -22.89
CA ALA A 64 21.63 11.07 -21.48
C ALA A 64 20.81 12.18 -20.80
N PRO A 65 19.88 11.85 -19.89
CA PRO A 65 19.12 12.86 -19.17
C PRO A 65 20.11 13.80 -18.47
N GLU A 66 20.07 15.07 -18.83
CA GLU A 66 20.84 16.09 -18.13
C GLU A 66 20.42 16.06 -16.65
N PRO A 67 21.37 16.19 -15.70
CA PRO A 67 21.01 16.39 -14.31
C PRO A 67 20.07 17.61 -14.23
N PRO A 68 19.01 17.58 -13.41
CA PRO A 68 18.06 18.67 -13.34
C PRO A 68 18.80 19.98 -13.13
N GLN A 69 18.63 20.92 -14.06
CA GLN A 69 19.16 22.27 -13.89
C GLN A 69 18.41 22.89 -12.71
N ASP A 70 19.14 23.43 -11.74
CA ASP A 70 18.56 24.17 -10.61
C ASP A 70 17.57 25.23 -11.15
N GLY A 71 16.28 25.01 -10.91
CA GLY A 71 15.21 25.92 -11.32
C GLY A 71 14.25 25.45 -12.41
N VAL A 72 14.07 24.14 -12.64
CA VAL A 72 12.90 23.67 -13.42
C VAL A 72 11.63 24.04 -12.67
N VAL A 73 10.98 25.11 -13.13
CA VAL A 73 9.61 25.48 -12.76
C VAL A 73 8.72 24.40 -13.36
N ILE A 74 8.16 23.57 -12.48
CA ILE A 74 7.12 22.60 -12.83
C ILE A 74 5.94 23.44 -13.35
N ASP A 75 5.60 23.33 -14.65
CA ASP A 75 4.49 24.06 -15.30
C ASP A 75 3.12 23.43 -14.93
N HIS A 76 2.99 23.02 -13.68
CA HIS A 76 1.72 22.66 -13.08
C HIS A 76 1.28 23.88 -12.27
N PRO A 77 0.06 24.41 -12.45
CA PRO A 77 -0.39 25.55 -11.70
C PRO A 77 -0.51 25.15 -10.24
N LEU A 78 0.55 25.44 -9.48
CA LEU A 78 0.46 25.55 -8.03
C LEU A 78 -0.68 26.54 -7.74
N PRO A 79 -1.53 26.28 -6.74
CA PRO A 79 -2.66 27.14 -6.44
C PRO A 79 -2.21 28.60 -6.30
N GLU A 80 -3.02 29.52 -6.86
CA GLU A 80 -2.71 30.96 -6.97
C GLU A 80 -2.39 31.62 -5.62
N ASP A 81 -2.82 31.00 -4.53
CA ASP A 81 -2.42 31.32 -3.17
C ASP A 81 -1.57 30.18 -2.59
N PRO A 82 -0.30 30.42 -2.17
CA PRO A 82 0.47 29.40 -1.47
C PRO A 82 -0.30 29.00 -0.22
N ILE A 83 -0.54 27.70 -0.02
CA ILE A 83 -1.06 27.21 1.25
C ILE A 83 0.02 27.54 2.29
N LEU A 84 -0.19 28.63 3.04
CA LEU A 84 0.71 29.11 4.09
C LEU A 84 0.66 28.14 5.25
N THR A 85 1.44 27.09 5.17
CA THR A 85 1.67 26.15 6.25
C THR A 85 3.07 26.42 6.81
N ASN A 86 3.21 26.39 8.14
CA ASN A 86 4.45 26.76 8.81
C ASN A 86 5.41 25.56 8.99
N GLY A 87 5.19 24.46 8.25
CA GLY A 87 5.90 23.20 8.42
C GLY A 87 6.88 22.89 7.28
N PRO A 88 7.86 22.01 7.50
CA PRO A 88 8.68 21.49 6.41
C PRO A 88 7.80 20.69 5.44
N TRP A 89 7.99 20.92 4.15
CA TRP A 89 7.32 20.18 3.08
C TRP A 89 7.96 18.80 2.91
N ALA A 90 7.12 17.77 2.76
CA ALA A 90 7.56 16.43 2.35
C ALA A 90 7.74 16.36 0.82
N THR A 91 6.76 16.90 0.10
CA THR A 91 6.74 17.05 -1.37
C THR A 91 5.95 18.31 -1.74
N ALA A 92 5.65 18.53 -3.01
CA ALA A 92 4.97 19.74 -3.49
C ALA A 92 3.59 19.99 -2.85
N HIS A 93 2.87 18.92 -2.50
CA HIS A 93 1.49 19.04 -1.99
C HIS A 93 1.29 18.53 -0.56
N PHE A 94 2.32 17.94 0.05
CA PHE A 94 2.23 17.38 1.39
C PHE A 94 3.24 17.98 2.35
N LEU A 95 2.81 18.24 3.58
CA LEU A 95 3.68 18.57 4.68
C LEU A 95 4.23 17.33 5.34
N MET A 96 5.41 17.45 5.93
CA MET A 96 5.96 16.39 6.76
C MET A 96 5.02 16.07 7.93
N ASP A 97 4.41 17.09 8.56
CA ASP A 97 3.50 16.89 9.69
C ASP A 97 2.27 16.00 9.37
N GLU A 98 1.86 15.89 8.11
CA GLU A 98 0.77 14.97 7.70
C GLU A 98 1.14 13.50 7.85
N TYR A 99 2.44 13.19 7.83
CA TYR A 99 2.97 11.85 8.04
C TYR A 99 3.41 11.58 9.48
N ALA A 100 3.33 12.58 10.38
CA ALA A 100 3.76 12.41 11.76
C ALA A 100 2.88 11.39 12.50
N CYS A 101 3.45 10.72 13.50
CA CYS A 101 2.73 9.79 14.35
C CYS A 101 1.65 10.52 15.16
N ASP A 102 0.40 10.10 14.96
CA ASP A 102 -0.81 10.64 15.58
C ASP A 102 -1.08 10.10 17.00
N CYS A 103 -0.04 9.64 17.69
CA CYS A 103 -0.17 9.08 19.03
C CYS A 103 -0.57 10.14 20.08
N ALA A 104 -1.08 9.68 21.23
CA ALA A 104 -1.46 10.57 22.34
C ALA A 104 -0.26 11.13 23.14
N GLY A 105 0.87 11.41 22.47
CA GLY A 105 2.08 12.00 23.07
C GLY A 105 3.08 10.99 23.64
N TYR A 106 3.09 9.75 23.15
CA TYR A 106 4.06 8.72 23.57
C TYR A 106 5.42 8.83 22.88
N CYS A 107 5.47 9.57 21.78
CA CYS A 107 6.68 9.93 21.05
C CYS A 107 6.60 11.42 20.68
N ASP A 108 7.65 11.94 20.06
CA ASP A 108 7.75 13.30 19.54
C ASP A 108 7.10 13.47 18.15
N GLY A 109 6.39 12.44 17.67
CA GLY A 109 5.78 12.38 16.34
C GLY A 109 6.63 11.63 15.32
N TRP A 110 7.92 11.40 15.58
CA TRP A 110 8.85 10.88 14.57
C TRP A 110 9.68 9.68 15.07
N PRO A 111 9.03 8.53 15.38
CA PRO A 111 9.72 7.32 15.81
C PRO A 111 10.59 6.68 14.70
N ALA A 112 10.31 7.00 13.43
CA ALA A 112 11.15 6.70 12.27
C ALA A 112 11.01 7.84 11.25
N ALA A 113 11.99 7.95 10.34
CA ALA A 113 11.91 8.87 9.20
C ALA A 113 11.05 8.24 8.10
N MET A 114 10.27 9.04 7.39
CA MET A 114 9.59 8.58 6.16
C MET A 114 10.61 8.31 5.07
N ASP A 115 10.38 7.24 4.31
CA ASP A 115 11.22 6.95 3.15
C ASP A 115 10.90 7.90 1.99
N PRO A 116 11.89 8.57 1.39
CA PRO A 116 11.69 9.48 0.27
C PRO A 116 10.97 8.84 -0.93
N GLU A 117 11.19 7.55 -1.21
CA GLU A 117 10.52 6.85 -2.32
C GLU A 117 9.01 6.81 -2.10
N LEU A 118 8.56 6.54 -0.88
CA LEU A 118 7.14 6.52 -0.54
C LEU A 118 6.52 7.92 -0.71
N LEU A 119 7.21 8.95 -0.22
CA LEU A 119 6.74 10.34 -0.31
C LEU A 119 6.52 10.75 -1.78
N GLU A 120 7.50 10.48 -2.65
CA GLU A 120 7.41 10.79 -4.08
C GLU A 120 6.31 9.98 -4.80
N LYS A 121 6.10 8.72 -4.42
CA LYS A 121 5.01 7.90 -4.99
C LYS A 121 3.62 8.39 -4.58
N ILE A 122 3.46 8.85 -3.33
CA ILE A 122 2.20 9.44 -2.87
C ILE A 122 1.95 10.81 -3.52
N GLU A 123 3.00 11.60 -3.74
CA GLU A 123 2.94 12.82 -4.55
C GLU A 123 2.48 12.54 -5.99
N ALA A 124 3.06 11.52 -6.63
CA ALA A 124 2.63 11.08 -7.95
C ALA A 124 1.18 10.58 -7.96
N LEU A 125 0.71 9.91 -6.89
CA LEU A 125 -0.68 9.48 -6.75
C LEU A 125 -1.64 10.67 -6.67
N ARG A 126 -1.29 11.69 -5.89
CA ARG A 126 -2.03 12.95 -5.84
C ARG A 126 -2.11 13.60 -7.21
N CYS A 127 -0.98 13.69 -7.92
CA CYS A 127 -0.93 14.28 -9.26
C CYS A 127 -1.70 13.46 -10.30
N PHE A 128 -1.74 12.13 -10.16
CA PHE A 128 -2.51 11.25 -11.05
C PHE A 128 -4.01 11.54 -11.02
N PHE A 129 -4.55 11.77 -9.82
CA PHE A 129 -5.97 12.10 -9.67
C PHE A 129 -6.28 13.58 -9.92
N ASP A 130 -5.27 14.45 -9.83
CA ASP A 130 -5.45 15.91 -9.82
C ASP A 130 -6.49 16.33 -8.75
N GLN A 131 -6.48 15.63 -7.62
CA GLN A 131 -7.38 15.81 -6.47
C GLN A 131 -6.57 15.68 -5.18
N PRO A 132 -7.04 16.27 -4.06
CA PRO A 132 -6.40 16.08 -2.77
C PRO A 132 -6.36 14.59 -2.36
N ILE A 133 -5.22 14.12 -1.89
CA ILE A 133 -5.09 12.86 -1.17
C ILE A 133 -4.92 13.21 0.30
N ILE A 134 -5.66 12.54 1.18
CA ILE A 134 -5.64 12.79 2.62
C ILE A 134 -4.91 11.65 3.31
N ILE A 135 -3.80 11.97 3.98
CA ILE A 135 -3.06 11.03 4.82
C ILE A 135 -3.79 10.89 6.16
N THR A 136 -4.18 9.67 6.51
CA THR A 136 -4.85 9.36 7.78
C THR A 136 -3.89 8.81 8.82
N SER A 137 -2.78 8.20 8.39
CA SER A 137 -1.71 7.72 9.28
C SER A 137 -0.41 7.60 8.49
N GLY A 138 0.63 8.34 8.89
CA GLY A 138 2.00 8.13 8.41
C GLY A 138 2.78 7.18 9.34
N VAL A 139 3.94 7.61 9.83
CA VAL A 139 4.77 6.79 10.72
C VAL A 139 4.06 6.49 12.04
N ARG A 140 4.27 5.30 12.62
CA ARG A 140 3.70 4.92 13.92
C ARG A 140 4.79 4.54 14.92
N CYS A 141 4.63 4.94 16.18
CA CYS A 141 5.40 4.36 17.26
C CYS A 141 4.82 2.99 17.63
N GLU A 142 5.61 2.10 18.23
CA GLU A 142 5.16 0.74 18.60
C GLU A 142 3.84 0.74 19.37
N ARG A 143 3.69 1.68 20.31
CA ARG A 143 2.47 1.82 21.11
C ARG A 143 1.27 2.23 20.28
N ARG A 144 1.41 3.23 19.41
CA ARG A 144 0.31 3.67 18.54
C ARG A 144 -0.09 2.57 17.57
N ASN A 145 0.90 1.88 17.01
CA ASN A 145 0.69 0.73 16.15
C ASN A 145 -0.11 -0.38 16.86
N ALA A 146 0.24 -0.72 18.10
CA ALA A 146 -0.52 -1.70 18.89
C ALA A 146 -1.95 -1.22 19.22
N GLU A 147 -2.14 0.06 19.52
CA GLU A 147 -3.46 0.66 19.82
C GLU A 147 -4.44 0.55 18.64
N VAL A 148 -3.94 0.73 17.41
CA VAL A 148 -4.75 0.59 16.18
C VAL A 148 -4.82 -0.86 15.67
N GLY A 149 -4.25 -1.83 16.40
CA GLY A 149 -4.27 -3.24 16.02
C GLY A 149 -3.26 -3.62 14.93
N GLY A 150 -2.22 -2.82 14.73
CA GLY A 150 -1.12 -3.11 13.82
C GLY A 150 -0.27 -4.29 14.26
N ILE A 151 0.40 -4.92 13.29
CA ILE A 151 1.30 -6.06 13.52
C ILE A 151 2.70 -5.60 13.94
N GLU A 152 3.47 -6.50 14.55
CA GLU A 152 4.83 -6.21 15.06
C GLU A 152 5.80 -5.75 13.97
N ASN A 153 5.68 -6.28 12.74
CA ASN A 153 6.53 -5.92 11.60
C ASN A 153 5.79 -4.98 10.63
N SER A 154 5.00 -4.04 11.14
CA SER A 154 4.29 -3.08 10.30
C SER A 154 5.26 -2.09 9.65
N TRP A 155 5.07 -1.82 8.36
CA TRP A 155 5.86 -0.84 7.62
C TRP A 155 5.69 0.61 8.11
N HIS A 156 4.61 0.93 8.82
CA HIS A 156 4.48 2.23 9.50
C HIS A 156 5.53 2.42 10.60
N LEU A 157 6.06 1.35 11.20
CA LEU A 157 7.09 1.44 12.24
C LEU A 157 8.46 1.84 11.67
N SER A 158 8.64 1.71 10.35
CA SER A 158 9.89 2.00 9.66
C SER A 158 9.78 3.10 8.61
N GLY A 159 8.63 3.80 8.53
CA GLY A 159 8.44 4.91 7.59
C GLY A 159 8.21 4.49 6.14
N HIS A 160 7.90 3.22 5.90
CA HIS A 160 7.69 2.65 4.56
C HIS A 160 6.21 2.44 4.22
N ALA A 161 5.28 2.93 5.04
CA ALA A 161 3.85 2.91 4.73
C ALA A 161 3.11 4.17 5.18
N ALA A 162 2.00 4.44 4.50
CA ALA A 162 1.02 5.45 4.87
C ALA A 162 -0.40 4.95 4.55
N ASP A 163 -1.34 5.28 5.42
CA ASP A 163 -2.77 5.08 5.22
C ASP A 163 -3.36 6.36 4.62
N LEU A 164 -4.11 6.26 3.53
CA LEU A 164 -4.62 7.41 2.78
C LEU A 164 -5.95 7.16 2.07
N TYR A 165 -6.62 8.23 1.67
CA TYR A 165 -7.79 8.16 0.79
C TYR A 165 -7.89 9.40 -0.11
N CYS A 166 -8.66 9.29 -1.19
CA CYS A 166 -8.98 10.39 -2.10
C CYS A 166 -10.48 10.73 -1.99
N PRO A 167 -10.87 11.93 -1.53
CA PRO A 167 -12.27 12.30 -1.45
C PRO A 167 -12.97 12.21 -2.82
N GLY A 168 -14.08 11.48 -2.88
CA GLY A 168 -14.86 11.31 -4.10
C GLY A 168 -14.42 10.15 -4.99
N MET A 169 -13.32 9.47 -4.68
CA MET A 169 -12.90 8.21 -5.32
C MET A 169 -13.16 7.04 -4.39
N SER A 170 -13.41 5.85 -4.93
CA SER A 170 -13.51 4.63 -4.13
C SER A 170 -12.14 4.03 -3.82
N CYS A 171 -12.06 3.22 -2.77
CA CYS A 171 -10.82 2.53 -2.37
C CYS A 171 -10.22 1.71 -3.53
N ASP A 172 -11.05 1.02 -4.32
CA ASP A 172 -10.55 0.23 -5.45
C ASP A 172 -9.94 1.10 -6.56
N GLU A 173 -10.47 2.30 -6.81
CA GLU A 173 -9.90 3.26 -7.77
C GLU A 173 -8.55 3.79 -7.30
N VAL A 174 -8.47 4.19 -6.03
CA VAL A 174 -7.22 4.68 -5.40
C VAL A 174 -6.17 3.58 -5.37
N ALA A 175 -6.53 2.38 -4.94
CA ALA A 175 -5.66 1.22 -4.90
C ALA A 175 -5.15 0.81 -6.29
N ALA A 176 -5.99 0.86 -7.32
CA ALA A 176 -5.58 0.57 -8.70
C ALA A 176 -4.52 1.57 -9.19
N ALA A 177 -4.72 2.87 -8.95
CA ALA A 177 -3.75 3.90 -9.32
C ALA A 177 -2.44 3.76 -8.54
N ALA A 178 -2.51 3.55 -7.22
CA ALA A 178 -1.34 3.37 -6.36
C ALA A 178 -0.49 2.16 -6.79
N ARG A 179 -1.13 1.02 -7.12
CA ARG A 179 -0.43 -0.15 -7.69
C ARG A 179 0.23 0.16 -9.03
N GLY A 180 -0.42 0.96 -9.88
CA GLY A 180 0.15 1.43 -11.15
C GLY A 180 1.42 2.26 -10.97
N LEU A 181 1.57 2.94 -9.83
CA LEU A 181 2.77 3.70 -9.43
C LEU A 181 3.80 2.84 -8.68
N GLY A 182 3.56 1.53 -8.56
CA GLY A 182 4.48 0.60 -7.92
C GLY A 182 4.44 0.62 -6.39
N LEU A 183 3.31 1.01 -5.80
CA LEU A 183 3.03 0.82 -4.36
C LEU A 183 2.42 -0.57 -4.12
N GLY A 184 2.80 -1.20 -3.01
CA GLY A 184 2.00 -2.25 -2.38
C GLY A 184 0.74 -1.62 -1.78
N VAL A 185 -0.41 -2.30 -1.91
CA VAL A 185 -1.69 -1.77 -1.41
C VAL A 185 -2.53 -2.84 -0.73
N ILE A 186 -2.98 -2.54 0.49
CA ILE A 186 -4.01 -3.27 1.22
C ILE A 186 -5.24 -2.37 1.33
N GLU A 187 -6.37 -2.85 0.83
CA GLU A 187 -7.62 -2.08 0.78
C GLU A 187 -8.44 -2.26 2.06
N TYR A 188 -8.97 -1.16 2.60
CA TYR A 188 -9.90 -1.17 3.73
C TYR A 188 -11.23 -0.48 3.38
N PRO A 189 -12.05 -1.06 2.47
CA PRO A 189 -13.25 -0.41 1.96
C PRO A 189 -14.28 -0.07 3.05
N ASP A 190 -14.42 -0.91 4.07
CA ASP A 190 -15.32 -0.66 5.21
C ASP A 190 -14.85 0.51 6.11
N GLN A 191 -13.57 0.86 6.04
CA GLN A 191 -12.96 1.97 6.78
C GLN A 191 -12.64 3.18 5.87
N GLN A 192 -12.86 3.03 4.56
CA GLN A 192 -12.72 4.07 3.53
C GLN A 192 -11.31 4.65 3.40
N PHE A 193 -10.28 3.82 3.53
CA PHE A 193 -8.90 4.17 3.21
C PHE A 193 -8.14 2.98 2.63
N ASP A 194 -6.98 3.24 2.04
CA ASP A 194 -6.02 2.25 1.59
C ASP A 194 -4.71 2.41 2.34
N HIS A 195 -4.12 1.27 2.74
CA HIS A 195 -2.75 1.20 3.22
C HIS A 195 -1.82 1.08 2.02
N CYS A 196 -0.93 2.04 1.83
CA CYS A 196 0.05 2.08 0.76
C CYS A 196 1.46 1.90 1.31
N GLU A 197 2.28 1.05 0.69
CA GLU A 197 3.63 0.72 1.15
C GLU A 197 4.63 0.51 0.02
N ILE A 198 5.92 0.59 0.36
CA ILE A 198 7.02 0.17 -0.52
C ILE A 198 7.69 -1.09 0.02
N TRP A 199 8.20 -1.92 -0.90
CA TRP A 199 8.84 -3.20 -0.57
C TRP A 199 10.36 -3.05 -0.59
N HIS A 200 11.00 -3.10 0.58
CA HIS A 200 12.46 -3.19 0.73
C HIS A 200 12.90 -4.54 1.28
#